data_AF-U7Q2D9-F1
#
_entry.id   AF-U7Q2D9-F1
#
_cell.length_a   1.000
_cell.length_b   1.000
_cell.length_c   1.000
_cell.angle_alpha   90.00
_cell.angle_beta   90.00
_cell.angle_gamma   90.00
#
_symmetry.space_group_name_H-M   'P 1'
#
loop_
_entity.id
_entity.type
_entity.pdbx_description
1 polymer ?
#
loop_
_entity_poly.entity_id
_entity_poly.type
_entity_poly.pdbx_seq_one_letter_code
_entity_poly.pdbx_strand_id
1 'polypeptide(L)'
;MTALDKAMRSKNAVLAFSGLVTGVAIWAIWGGDMFPATEDPKGAPETWTREELRRWLAAVGAQAHAMVLSFVPAGEKHAHAQ
;
A
#
# COMPACT_ATOMS: atom_id res chain seq x y z
N MET A 1 -31.49 -18.64 -11.61
CA MET A 1 -30.45 -18.01 -10.77
C MET A 1 -29.62 -19.13 -10.20
N THR A 2 -28.41 -19.32 -10.71
CA THR A 2 -27.56 -20.46 -10.34
C THR A 2 -26.91 -20.22 -8.97
N ALA A 3 -26.38 -21.28 -8.34
CA ALA A 3 -25.67 -21.16 -7.07
C ALA A 3 -24.49 -20.17 -7.14
N LEU A 4 -23.85 -20.07 -8.31
CA LEU A 4 -22.78 -19.13 -8.59
C LEU A 4 -23.25 -17.67 -8.52
N ASP A 5 -24.43 -17.36 -9.08
CA ASP A 5 -25.02 -16.01 -8.98
C ASP A 5 -25.29 -15.61 -7.53
N LYS A 6 -25.73 -16.57 -6.70
CA LYS A 6 -25.93 -16.34 -5.25
C LYS A 6 -24.62 -16.09 -4.53
N ALA A 7 -23.56 -16.82 -4.87
CA ALA A 7 -22.24 -16.61 -4.30
C ALA A 7 -21.66 -15.25 -4.70
N MET A 8 -21.75 -14.90 -6.00
CA MET A 8 -21.30 -13.60 -6.52
C MET A 8 -22.07 -12.42 -5.92
N ARG A 9 -23.37 -12.58 -5.68
CA ARG A 9 -24.20 -11.55 -5.03
C ARG A 9 -24.16 -11.63 -3.50
N SER A 10 -23.36 -12.51 -2.91
CA SER A 10 -23.34 -12.68 -1.46
C SER A 10 -22.64 -11.48 -0.81
N LYS A 11 -23.44 -10.60 -0.21
CA LYS A 11 -22.95 -9.48 0.61
C LYS A 11 -22.00 -9.98 1.73
N ASN A 12 -22.23 -11.19 2.21
CA ASN A 12 -21.42 -11.83 3.24
C ASN A 12 -19.98 -12.10 2.78
N ALA A 13 -19.75 -12.47 1.52
CA ALA A 13 -18.39 -12.67 1.01
C ALA A 13 -17.63 -11.34 0.95
N VAL A 14 -18.29 -10.27 0.53
CA VAL A 14 -17.70 -8.92 0.51
C VAL A 14 -17.35 -8.47 1.94
N LEU A 15 -18.24 -8.68 2.90
CA LEU A 15 -17.99 -8.36 4.31
C LEU A 15 -16.81 -9.17 4.88
N ALA A 16 -16.78 -10.48 4.65
CA ALA A 16 -15.68 -11.35 5.11
C ALA A 16 -14.33 -10.94 4.50
N PHE A 17 -14.30 -10.65 3.19
CA PHE A 17 -13.10 -10.17 2.52
C PHE A 17 -12.65 -8.81 3.06
N SER A 18 -13.58 -7.86 3.24
CA SER A 18 -13.25 -6.55 3.80
C SER A 18 -12.68 -6.64 5.21
N GLY A 19 -13.22 -7.51 6.07
CA GLY A 19 -12.69 -7.73 7.42
C GLY A 19 -11.28 -8.31 7.41
N LEU A 20 -11.00 -9.27 6.52
CA LEU A 20 -9.66 -9.83 6.35
C LEU A 20 -8.66 -8.76 5.87
N VAL A 21 -9.02 -7.99 4.84
CA VAL A 21 -8.15 -6.91 4.31
C VAL A 21 -7.90 -5.85 5.37
N THR A 22 -8.91 -5.43 6.13
CA THR A 22 -8.75 -4.49 7.25
C THR A 22 -7.82 -5.05 8.32
N GLY A 23 -7.96 -6.33 8.69
CA GLY A 23 -7.06 -6.98 9.65
C GLY A 23 -5.61 -7.03 9.17
N VAL A 24 -5.39 -7.40 7.91
CA VAL A 24 -4.05 -7.42 7.29
C VAL A 24 -3.48 -6.00 7.19
N ALA A 25 -4.29 -5.00 6.87
CA ALA A 25 -3.83 -3.61 6.81
C ALA A 25 -3.43 -3.08 8.20
N ILE A 26 -4.22 -3.35 9.23
CA ILE A 26 -3.86 -3.02 10.62
C ILE A 26 -2.53 -3.70 10.99
N TRP A 27 -2.37 -4.97 10.61
CA TRP A 27 -1.12 -5.69 10.82
C TRP A 27 0.05 -5.09 10.05
N ALA A 28 -0.13 -4.64 8.80
CA ALA A 28 0.94 -4.05 8.01
C ALA A 28 1.42 -2.68 8.53
N ILE A 29 0.55 -1.91 9.19
CA ILE A 29 0.92 -0.60 9.74
C ILE A 29 1.63 -0.75 11.10
N TRP A 30 1.16 -1.66 11.96
CA TRP A 30 1.67 -1.78 13.34
C TRP A 30 2.61 -2.97 13.54
N GLY A 31 2.41 -4.05 12.80
CA GLY A 31 3.12 -5.32 12.90
C GLY A 31 4.39 -5.38 12.05
N GLY A 32 5.20 -4.33 12.10
CA GLY A 32 6.56 -4.29 11.53
C GLY A 32 6.70 -4.66 10.05
N ASP A 33 7.95 -4.72 9.59
CA ASP A 33 8.28 -5.22 8.26
C ASP A 33 8.04 -6.74 8.22
N MET A 34 6.86 -7.16 7.73
CA MET A 34 6.51 -8.58 7.53
C MET A 34 7.53 -9.31 6.64
N PHE A 35 8.19 -8.55 5.76
CA PHE A 35 9.37 -9.00 5.03
C PHE A 35 10.57 -8.23 5.54
N PRO A 36 11.54 -8.88 6.21
CA PRO A 36 12.72 -8.18 6.72
C PRO A 36 13.40 -7.48 5.55
N ALA A 37 13.51 -6.15 5.63
CA ALA A 37 14.27 -5.39 4.66
C ALA A 37 15.71 -5.91 4.69
N THR A 38 16.24 -6.31 3.54
CA THR A 38 17.69 -6.49 3.38
C THR A 38 18.36 -5.22 3.89
N GLU A 39 19.39 -5.37 4.75
CA GLU A 39 20.14 -4.22 5.27
C GLU A 39 20.51 -3.27 4.13
N ASP A 40 20.32 -1.97 4.38
CA ASP A 40 20.72 -0.94 3.42
C ASP A 40 22.21 -1.09 3.07
N PRO A 41 22.58 -0.87 1.81
CA PRO A 41 23.99 -0.94 1.40
C PRO A 41 24.81 0.08 2.21
N LYS A 42 25.92 -0.38 2.79
CA LYS A 42 26.79 0.41 3.69
C LYS A 42 27.98 0.97 2.90
N GLY A 43 28.36 2.21 3.20
CA GLY A 43 29.49 2.89 2.57
C GLY A 43 29.05 3.94 1.55
N ALA A 44 30.01 4.36 0.71
CA ALA A 44 29.78 5.43 -0.25
C ALA A 44 28.97 4.92 -1.48
N PRO A 45 27.97 5.67 -1.98
CA PRO A 45 27.08 5.20 -3.04
C PRO A 45 27.79 4.78 -4.34
N GLU A 46 28.95 5.36 -4.62
CA GLU A 46 29.77 5.03 -5.78
C GLU A 46 30.41 3.64 -5.70
N THR A 47 30.47 3.03 -4.51
CA THR A 47 30.99 1.66 -4.34
C THR A 47 29.89 0.61 -4.40
N TRP A 48 28.62 1.01 -4.48
CA TRP A 48 27.49 0.09 -4.50
C TRP A 48 27.34 -0.58 -5.87
N THR A 49 26.89 -1.83 -5.83
CA THR A 49 26.43 -2.52 -7.03
C THR A 49 25.17 -1.85 -7.59
N ARG A 50 24.90 -2.06 -8.89
CA ARG A 50 23.70 -1.48 -9.53
C ARG A 50 22.41 -2.00 -8.91
N GLU A 51 22.43 -3.23 -8.43
CA GLU A 51 21.32 -3.89 -7.75
C GLU A 51 21.03 -3.24 -6.39
N GLU A 52 22.07 -2.95 -5.60
CA GLU A 52 21.97 -2.23 -4.34
C GLU A 52 21.45 -0.80 -4.53
N LEU A 53 22.00 -0.06 -5.49
CA LEU A 53 21.55 1.30 -5.80
C LEU A 53 20.07 1.32 -6.22
N ARG A 54 19.66 0.39 -7.10
CA ARG A 54 18.24 0.27 -7.50
C ARG A 54 17.34 -0.10 -6.32
N ARG A 55 17.78 -0.98 -5.43
CA ARG A 55 17.01 -1.39 -4.25
C ARG A 55 16.83 -0.23 -3.29
N TRP A 56 17.90 0.53 -3.02
CA TRP A 56 17.84 1.71 -2.18
C TRP A 56 16.96 2.82 -2.79
N LEU A 57 17.09 3.07 -4.10
CA LEU A 57 16.24 4.02 -4.83
C LEU A 57 14.76 3.63 -4.78
N ALA A 58 14.42 2.35 -4.87
CA ALA A 58 13.04 1.89 -4.76
C ALA A 58 12.46 2.17 -3.36
N ALA A 59 13.25 1.97 -2.31
CA ALA A 59 12.86 2.28 -0.94
C ALA A 59 12.67 3.79 -0.72
N VAL A 60 13.55 4.63 -1.26
CA VAL A 60 13.42 6.10 -1.15
C VAL A 60 12.32 6.67 -2.06
N GLY A 61 12.19 6.15 -3.28
CA GLY A 61 11.17 6.56 -4.25
C GLY A 61 9.75 6.24 -3.78
N ALA A 62 9.56 5.11 -3.10
CA ALA A 62 8.29 4.77 -2.47
C ALA A 62 7.89 5.80 -1.39
N GLN A 63 8.85 6.28 -0.61
CA GLN A 63 8.63 7.35 0.38
C GLN A 63 8.30 8.69 -0.29
N ALA A 64 8.98 9.02 -1.39
CA ALA A 64 8.69 10.23 -2.16
C ALA A 64 7.28 10.21 -2.75
N HIS A 65 6.82 9.08 -3.27
CA HIS A 65 5.46 8.96 -3.81
C HIS A 65 4.38 9.10 -2.72
N ALA A 66 4.61 8.55 -1.53
CA ALA A 66 3.73 8.76 -0.37
C ALA A 66 3.67 10.24 0.05
N MET A 67 4.82 10.92 0.07
CA MET A 67 4.89 12.37 0.35
C MET A 67 4.10 13.16 -0.69
N VAL A 68 4.24 12.86 -1.99
CA VAL A 68 3.53 13.57 -3.06
C VAL A 68 2.01 13.44 -2.91
N LEU A 69 1.49 12.29 -2.50
CA LEU A 69 0.05 12.11 -2.26
C LEU A 69 -0.47 12.95 -1.08
N SER A 70 0.37 13.24 -0.08
CA SER A 70 -0.02 14.11 1.03
C SER A 70 -0.19 15.59 0.63
N PHE A 71 0.42 16.01 -0.49
CA PHE A 71 0.29 17.36 -1.03
C PHE A 71 -0.86 17.53 -2.03
N VAL A 72 -1.53 16.46 -2.45
CA VAL A 72 -2.70 16.60 -3.33
C VAL A 72 -3.88 17.02 -2.44
N PRO A 73 -4.34 18.28 -2.50
CA PRO A 73 -5.50 18.69 -1.72
C PRO A 73 -6.69 17.85 -2.17
N ALA A 74 -7.34 17.20 -1.20
CA ALA A 74 -8.55 16.42 -1.42
C ALA A 74 -9.55 17.33 -2.16
N GLY A 75 -9.77 17.03 -3.44
CA GLY A 75 -10.61 17.84 -4.31
C GLY A 75 -11.94 18.06 -3.61
N GLU A 76 -12.21 19.32 -3.27
CA GLU A 76 -13.44 19.82 -2.69
C GLU A 76 -14.56 19.54 -3.68
N LYS A 77 -15.13 18.35 -3.58
CA LYS A 77 -16.32 17.97 -4.30
C LYS A 77 -17.49 18.17 -3.36
N HIS A 78 -18.51 18.82 -3.92
CA HIS A 78 -19.87 18.95 -3.39
C HIS A 78 -20.00 20.11 -2.38
N ALA A 79 -20.91 21.04 -2.54
CA ALA A 79 -22.16 20.97 -3.27
C ALA A 79 -22.62 22.38 -3.64
N HIS A 80 -23.24 22.47 -4.82
CA HIS A 80 -24.21 23.50 -5.17
C HIS A 80 -25.18 23.68 -4.00
N ALA A 81 -24.99 24.73 -3.20
CA ALA A 81 -25.94 25.15 -2.21
C ALA A 81 -26.74 26.32 -2.78
N GLN A 82 -27.95 25.95 -3.22
CA GLN A 82 -29.16 26.77 -3.40
C GLN A 82 -29.27 27.63 -4.65
#